data_AF-A0A4R5XAL0-F1
#
_entry.id   AF-A0A4R5XAL0-F1
#
_cell.length_a   1.000
_cell.length_b   1.000
_cell.length_c   1.000
_cell.angle_alpha   90.00
_cell.angle_beta   90.00
_cell.angle_gamma   90.00
#
_symmetry.space_group_name_H-M   'P 1'
#
loop_
_entity.id
_entity.type
_entity.pdbx_description
1 polymer ?
#
loop_
_entity_poly.entity_id
_entity_poly.type
_entity_poly.pdbx_seq_one_letter_code
_entity_poly.pdbx_strand_id
1 'polypeptide(L)'
;MNTILYFSTQGSIYETRAYTRADIDRLVHDRGLQSLSSADHQFDFWFSSSAGRCQRRVNRHATELLMATTNFTAKNVPLLRGAVVVATHDADGDLDGLSWQQLDALSQRFRSLTDRDERHLTRRIVRDQRRRRRAAVPAAVPSQPAGAPVRIAAAH
;
A
#
# COMPACT_ATOMS: atom_id res chain seq x y z
N MET A 1 -25.56 3.79 -10.51
CA MET A 1 -24.56 4.80 -10.13
C MET A 1 -23.27 4.03 -9.93
N ASN A 2 -22.24 4.34 -10.70
CA ASN A 2 -20.99 3.59 -10.68
C ASN A 2 -20.11 4.30 -9.64
N THR A 3 -19.90 3.68 -8.49
CA THR A 3 -19.15 4.27 -7.38
C THR A 3 -17.83 3.53 -7.24
N ILE A 4 -16.73 4.22 -6.95
CA ILE A 4 -15.48 3.55 -6.64
C ILE A 4 -15.00 3.99 -5.25
N LEU A 5 -14.26 3.13 -4.57
CA LEU A 5 -13.67 3.46 -3.27
C LEU A 5 -12.23 3.87 -3.47
N TYR A 6 -11.92 5.12 -3.11
CA TYR A 6 -10.56 5.63 -3.12
C TYR A 6 -10.00 5.67 -1.69
N PHE A 7 -9.00 4.84 -1.43
CA PHE A 7 -8.31 4.79 -0.15
C PHE A 7 -7.06 5.67 -0.22
N SER A 8 -7.02 6.70 0.63
CA SER A 8 -5.82 7.52 0.82
C SER A 8 -4.89 6.94 1.90
N THR A 9 -3.59 7.14 1.75
CA THR A 9 -2.58 6.80 2.78
C THR A 9 -2.73 7.57 4.09
N GLN A 10 -3.54 8.65 4.10
CA GLN A 10 -3.81 9.45 5.29
C GLN A 10 -4.93 8.87 6.16
N GLY A 11 -5.60 7.79 5.72
CA GLY A 11 -6.67 7.13 6.47
C GLY A 11 -8.08 7.56 6.06
N SER A 12 -8.21 8.59 5.24
CA SER A 12 -9.50 8.97 4.65
C SER A 12 -9.85 8.00 3.52
N ILE A 13 -11.03 7.40 3.63
CA ILE A 13 -11.69 6.65 2.57
C ILE A 13 -12.65 7.63 1.91
N TYR A 14 -12.45 7.89 0.64
CA TYR A 14 -13.34 8.73 -0.14
C TYR A 14 -14.21 7.82 -0.99
N GLU A 15 -15.51 7.88 -0.75
CA GLU A 15 -16.48 7.48 -1.76
C GLU A 15 -16.39 8.52 -2.87
N THR A 16 -15.86 8.11 -4.02
CA THR A 16 -15.79 9.00 -5.17
C THR A 16 -16.72 8.45 -6.23
N ARG A 17 -17.47 9.36 -6.87
CA ARG A 17 -18.23 9.00 -8.06
C ARG A 17 -17.22 8.47 -9.08
N ALA A 18 -17.58 7.42 -9.82
CA ALA A 18 -16.70 6.88 -10.84
C ALA A 18 -16.20 8.04 -11.71
N TYR A 19 -14.90 8.31 -11.55
CA TYR A 19 -14.06 8.71 -12.66
C TYR A 19 -14.54 7.92 -13.88
N THR A 20 -14.72 8.58 -15.01
CA THR A 20 -15.13 7.86 -16.22
C THR A 20 -14.13 6.71 -16.45
N ARG A 21 -14.55 5.63 -17.11
CA ARG A 21 -13.63 4.51 -17.42
C ARG A 21 -12.31 5.03 -18.02
N ALA A 22 -12.38 6.07 -18.85
CA ALA A 22 -11.21 6.77 -19.40
C ALA A 22 -10.33 7.49 -18.35
N ASP A 23 -10.91 8.11 -17.33
CA ASP A 23 -10.16 8.74 -16.24
C ASP A 23 -9.44 7.70 -15.36
N ILE A 24 -10.07 6.53 -15.16
CA ILE A 24 -9.49 5.44 -14.38
C ILE A 24 -8.44 4.70 -15.20
N ASP A 25 -8.72 4.41 -16.48
CA ASP A 25 -7.74 3.86 -17.42
C ASP A 25 -6.54 4.77 -17.57
N ARG A 26 -6.74 6.09 -17.61
CA ARG A 26 -5.65 7.07 -17.63
C ARG A 26 -4.89 7.06 -16.31
N LEU A 27 -5.59 6.93 -15.17
CA LEU A 27 -4.93 6.77 -13.87
C LEU A 27 -4.06 5.50 -13.83
N VAL A 28 -4.57 4.39 -14.39
CA VAL A 28 -3.95 3.06 -14.49
C VAL A 28 -2.74 3.07 -15.42
N HIS A 29 -2.90 3.59 -16.63
CA HIS A 29 -1.87 3.68 -17.66
C HIS A 29 -0.75 4.67 -17.30
N ASP A 30 -1.06 5.88 -16.81
CA ASP A 30 -0.02 6.89 -16.53
C ASP A 30 0.87 6.54 -15.34
N ARG A 31 0.42 5.66 -14.42
CA ARG A 31 1.10 5.42 -13.12
C ARG A 31 1.61 4.01 -12.90
N GLY A 32 1.50 3.11 -13.88
CA GLY A 32 1.99 1.72 -13.78
C GLY A 32 1.40 1.00 -12.56
N LEU A 33 0.06 1.05 -12.43
CA LEU A 33 -0.64 0.41 -11.32
C LEU A 33 -0.59 -1.12 -11.46
N GLN A 34 -0.42 -1.80 -10.32
CA GLN A 34 -0.60 -3.24 -10.18
C GLN A 34 -2.03 -3.49 -9.68
N SER A 35 -2.65 -4.58 -10.13
CA SER A 35 -3.96 -5.03 -9.66
C SER A 35 -3.82 -6.31 -8.82
N LEU A 36 -4.68 -6.44 -7.81
CA LEU A 36 -4.90 -7.67 -7.06
C LEU A 36 -6.40 -7.91 -6.94
N SER A 37 -6.85 -9.10 -7.30
CA SER A 37 -8.26 -9.48 -7.18
C SER A 37 -8.58 -10.10 -5.83
N SER A 38 -9.81 -9.88 -5.37
CA SER A 38 -10.45 -10.57 -4.25
C SER A 38 -10.56 -12.07 -4.55
N ALA A 39 -10.68 -12.90 -3.50
CA ALA A 39 -10.79 -14.35 -3.67
C ALA A 39 -12.02 -14.78 -4.49
N ASP A 40 -13.09 -13.99 -4.45
CA ASP A 40 -14.32 -14.26 -5.20
C ASP A 40 -14.27 -13.70 -6.62
N HIS A 41 -13.15 -13.10 -7.05
CA HIS A 41 -13.00 -12.36 -8.31
C HIS A 41 -14.03 -11.25 -8.52
N GLN A 42 -14.66 -10.77 -7.44
CA GLN A 42 -15.67 -9.71 -7.53
C GLN A 42 -15.11 -8.31 -7.39
N PHE A 43 -13.91 -8.18 -6.82
CA PHE A 43 -13.31 -6.89 -6.51
C PHE A 43 -11.85 -6.88 -6.90
N ASP A 44 -11.41 -5.76 -7.42
CA ASP A 44 -10.03 -5.53 -7.77
C ASP A 44 -9.49 -4.34 -7.01
N PHE A 45 -8.23 -4.48 -6.60
CA PHE A 45 -7.46 -3.51 -5.84
C PHE A 45 -6.34 -3.01 -6.74
N TRP A 46 -6.50 -1.80 -7.27
CA TRP A 46 -5.47 -1.14 -8.05
C TRP A 46 -4.62 -0.24 -7.16
N PHE A 47 -3.32 -0.50 -7.12
CA PHE A 47 -2.36 0.28 -6.34
C PHE A 47 -1.09 0.57 -7.17
N SER A 48 -0.48 1.73 -6.97
CA SER A 48 0.72 2.08 -7.74
C SER A 48 1.95 1.41 -7.12
N SER A 49 2.76 0.79 -7.98
CA SER A 49 4.07 0.24 -7.58
C SER A 49 5.15 1.32 -7.41
N SER A 50 4.89 2.56 -7.84
CA SER A 50 5.95 3.55 -8.05
C SER A 50 6.49 4.11 -6.74
N ALA A 51 7.76 3.84 -6.48
CA ALA A 51 8.50 4.22 -5.27
C ALA A 51 8.77 5.74 -5.12
N GLY A 52 7.87 6.62 -5.55
CA GLY A 52 7.94 8.05 -5.27
C GLY A 52 7.87 8.34 -3.76
N ARG A 53 8.53 9.42 -3.29
CA ARG A 53 8.65 9.76 -1.85
C ARG A 53 7.31 9.77 -1.08
N CYS A 54 6.19 10.07 -1.75
CA CYS A 54 4.84 10.10 -1.18
C CYS A 54 4.15 8.72 -1.05
N GLN A 55 4.65 7.68 -1.74
CA GLN A 55 4.05 6.34 -1.78
C GLN A 55 4.73 5.34 -0.81
N ARG A 56 5.55 5.82 0.14
CA ARG A 56 6.20 4.96 1.15
C ARG A 56 5.24 4.42 2.19
N ARG A 57 4.13 5.12 2.45
CA ARG A 57 3.17 4.77 3.51
C ARG A 57 2.29 3.61 3.06
N VAL A 58 2.12 2.67 3.99
CA VAL A 58 1.15 1.57 3.84
C VAL A 58 -0.24 2.16 3.98
N ASN A 59 -1.11 1.81 3.06
CA ASN A 59 -2.53 2.08 3.13
C ASN A 59 -3.20 1.03 3.99
N ARG A 60 -3.37 1.36 5.26
CA ARG A 60 -3.87 0.43 6.27
C ARG A 60 -5.27 -0.07 5.91
N HIS A 61 -6.21 0.83 5.65
CA HIS A 61 -7.60 0.47 5.35
C HIS A 61 -7.74 -0.33 4.07
N ALA A 62 -6.98 -0.01 3.02
CA ALA A 62 -6.99 -0.84 1.81
C ALA A 62 -6.42 -2.24 2.06
N THR A 63 -5.37 -2.36 2.88
CA THR A 63 -4.79 -3.67 3.25
C THR A 63 -5.74 -4.49 4.13
N GLU A 64 -6.46 -3.84 5.04
CA GLU A 64 -7.52 -4.43 5.86
C GLU A 64 -8.66 -4.95 4.99
N LEU A 65 -9.13 -4.14 4.04
CA LEU A 65 -10.19 -4.54 3.13
C LEU A 65 -9.74 -5.68 2.21
N LEU A 66 -8.50 -5.65 1.70
CA LEU A 66 -7.94 -6.76 0.92
C LEU A 66 -7.95 -8.05 1.76
N MET A 67 -7.49 -7.99 3.00
CA MET A 67 -7.52 -9.14 3.91
C MET A 67 -8.95 -9.64 4.19
N ALA A 68 -9.92 -8.73 4.35
CA ALA A 68 -11.32 -9.08 4.58
C ALA A 68 -12.01 -9.69 3.35
N THR A 69 -11.50 -9.41 2.16
CA THR A 69 -12.09 -9.84 0.87
C THR A 69 -11.28 -10.96 0.22
N THR A 70 -10.21 -11.43 0.85
CA THR A 70 -9.37 -12.52 0.33
C THR A 70 -9.13 -13.56 1.42
N ASN A 71 -8.54 -14.69 1.04
CA ASN A 71 -8.12 -15.72 1.98
C ASN A 71 -6.79 -15.37 2.67
N PHE A 72 -6.30 -14.12 2.53
CA PHE A 72 -5.09 -13.71 3.22
C PHE A 72 -5.36 -13.50 4.71
N THR A 73 -4.38 -13.88 5.52
CA THR A 73 -4.36 -13.56 6.96
C THR A 73 -3.53 -12.30 7.20
N ALA A 74 -3.67 -11.70 8.39
CA ALA A 74 -2.86 -10.53 8.79
C ALA A 74 -1.33 -10.78 8.68
N LYS A 75 -0.92 -12.05 8.70
CA LYS A 75 0.48 -12.47 8.55
C LYS A 75 0.98 -12.43 7.10
N ASN A 76 0.11 -12.74 6.13
CA ASN A 76 0.51 -12.98 4.74
C ASN A 76 -0.01 -11.92 3.77
N VAL A 77 -1.05 -11.17 4.12
CA VAL A 77 -1.63 -10.13 3.24
C VAL A 77 -0.54 -9.18 2.72
N PRO A 78 -0.49 -8.88 1.41
CA PRO A 78 0.46 -7.91 0.89
C PRO A 78 0.12 -6.52 1.42
N LEU A 79 1.14 -5.78 1.87
CA LEU A 79 0.95 -4.42 2.39
C LEU A 79 0.79 -3.47 1.21
N LEU A 80 -0.44 -3.05 0.94
CA LEU A 80 -0.75 -2.10 -0.12
C LEU A 80 -0.21 -0.72 0.24
N ARG A 81 0.41 -0.02 -0.71
CA ARG A 81 1.04 1.29 -0.48
C ARG A 81 0.49 2.33 -1.41
N GLY A 82 0.63 3.59 -0.96
CA GLY A 82 0.10 4.70 -1.73
C GLY A 82 -1.43 4.70 -1.75
N ALA A 83 -1.97 5.41 -2.73
CA ALA A 83 -3.40 5.40 -2.96
C ALA A 83 -3.83 4.05 -3.54
N VAL A 84 -4.98 3.55 -3.10
CA VAL A 84 -5.56 2.31 -3.61
C VAL A 84 -6.98 2.61 -4.09
N VAL A 85 -7.29 2.17 -5.30
CA VAL A 85 -8.64 2.21 -5.85
C VAL A 85 -9.22 0.81 -5.74
N VAL A 86 -10.45 0.71 -5.25
CA VAL A 86 -11.23 -0.53 -5.23
C VAL A 86 -12.46 -0.35 -6.10
N ALA A 87 -12.61 -1.25 -7.05
CA ALA A 87 -13.74 -1.30 -7.97
C ALA A 87 -14.01 -2.76 -8.39
N THR A 88 -15.03 -2.97 -9.23
CA THR A 88 -15.29 -4.26 -9.87
C THR A 88 -14.69 -4.27 -11.27
N HIS A 89 -14.76 -5.41 -11.95
CA HIS A 89 -14.50 -5.47 -13.38
C HIS A 89 -15.72 -6.07 -14.10
N ASP A 90 -15.91 -5.71 -15.37
CA ASP A 90 -16.91 -6.32 -16.24
C ASP A 90 -16.41 -7.65 -16.82
N ALA A 91 -17.23 -8.29 -17.67
CA ALA A 91 -16.93 -9.58 -18.28
C ALA A 91 -15.69 -9.54 -19.21
N ASP A 92 -15.31 -8.35 -19.69
CA ASP A 92 -14.15 -8.13 -20.52
C ASP A 92 -12.88 -7.88 -19.68
N GLY A 93 -13.01 -7.84 -18.35
CA GLY A 93 -11.92 -7.59 -17.41
C GLY A 93 -11.61 -6.09 -17.25
N ASP A 94 -12.48 -5.23 -17.76
CA ASP A 94 -12.34 -3.79 -17.66
C ASP A 94 -12.96 -3.28 -16.38
N LEU A 95 -12.40 -2.19 -15.85
CA LEU A 95 -12.84 -1.64 -14.59
C LEU A 95 -14.28 -1.11 -14.68
N ASP A 96 -15.13 -1.58 -13.77
CA ASP A 96 -16.50 -1.13 -13.58
C ASP A 96 -16.73 -0.60 -12.15
N GLY A 97 -17.77 0.21 -11.98
CA GLY A 97 -18.13 0.76 -10.69
C GLY A 97 -18.80 -0.24 -9.77
N LEU A 98 -18.62 -0.02 -8.47
CA LEU A 98 -19.31 -0.74 -7.42
C LEU A 98 -20.78 -0.32 -7.39
N SER A 99 -21.67 -1.32 -7.44
CA SER A 99 -23.08 -1.17 -7.07
C SER A 99 -23.25 -0.98 -5.56
N TRP A 100 -24.42 -0.51 -5.13
CA TRP A 100 -24.72 -0.33 -3.71
C TRP A 100 -24.65 -1.65 -2.92
N GLN A 101 -25.10 -2.76 -3.51
CA GLN A 101 -25.01 -4.08 -2.88
C GLN A 101 -23.56 -4.52 -2.67
N GLN A 102 -22.68 -4.23 -3.64
CA GLN A 102 -21.25 -4.49 -3.55
C GLN A 102 -20.56 -3.62 -2.50
N LEU A 103 -20.93 -2.33 -2.41
CA LEU A 103 -20.45 -1.43 -1.35
C LEU A 103 -20.88 -1.90 0.04
N ASP A 104 -22.11 -2.36 0.19
CA ASP A 104 -22.60 -2.89 1.46
C ASP A 104 -21.87 -4.19 1.82
N ALA A 105 -21.65 -5.09 0.86
CA ALA A 105 -20.85 -6.29 1.06
C ALA A 105 -19.40 -5.98 1.49
N LEU A 106 -18.74 -5.00 0.85
CA LEU A 106 -17.41 -4.53 1.27
C LEU A 106 -17.44 -3.95 2.69
N SER A 107 -18.46 -3.17 3.02
CA SER A 107 -18.62 -2.57 4.34
C SER A 107 -18.84 -3.62 5.43
N GLN A 108 -19.66 -4.64 5.15
CA GLN A 108 -19.89 -5.77 6.06
C GLN A 108 -18.61 -6.59 6.26
N ARG A 109 -17.88 -6.90 5.18
CA ARG A 109 -16.59 -7.61 5.26
C ARG A 109 -15.58 -6.80 6.06
N PHE A 110 -15.48 -5.50 5.82
CA PHE A 110 -14.60 -4.62 6.58
C PHE A 110 -14.93 -4.60 8.07
N ARG A 111 -16.22 -4.60 8.44
CA ARG A 111 -16.67 -4.67 9.84
C ARG A 111 -16.48 -6.04 10.50
N SER A 112 -16.39 -7.11 9.71
CA SER A 112 -16.13 -8.47 10.23
C SER A 112 -14.69 -8.68 10.70
N LEU A 113 -13.80 -7.73 10.42
CA LEU A 113 -12.41 -7.78 10.88
C LEU A 113 -12.33 -7.80 12.40
N THR A 114 -11.56 -8.75 12.93
CA THR A 114 -11.39 -8.87 14.37
C THR A 114 -10.30 -7.91 14.88
N ASP A 115 -10.45 -7.45 16.12
CA ASP A 115 -9.41 -6.74 16.88
C ASP A 115 -8.03 -7.43 16.80
N ARG A 116 -8.02 -8.76 16.76
CA ARG A 116 -6.80 -9.55 16.71
C ARG A 116 -6.07 -9.33 15.38
N ASP A 117 -6.80 -9.38 14.27
CA ASP A 117 -6.26 -9.16 12.94
C ASP A 117 -5.77 -7.73 12.77
N GLU A 118 -6.54 -6.77 13.28
CA GLU A 118 -6.17 -5.36 13.31
C GLU A 118 -4.84 -5.13 14.05
N ARG A 119 -4.68 -5.72 15.24
CA ARG A 119 -3.44 -5.62 16.04
C ARG A 119 -2.26 -6.28 15.34
N HIS A 120 -2.47 -7.45 14.72
CA HIS A 120 -1.41 -8.15 13.99
C HIS A 120 -0.94 -7.34 12.77
N LEU A 121 -1.88 -6.81 12.00
CA LEU A 121 -1.58 -5.99 10.85
C LEU A 121 -0.86 -4.69 11.26
N THR A 122 -1.35 -4.01 12.30
CA THR A 122 -0.71 -2.80 12.86
C THR A 122 0.74 -3.06 13.25
N ARG A 123 1.02 -4.15 13.97
CA ARG A 123 2.39 -4.53 14.33
C ARG A 123 3.27 -4.76 13.10
N ARG A 124 2.72 -5.37 12.05
CA ARG A 124 3.43 -5.65 10.80
C ARG A 124 3.74 -4.37 10.03
N ILE A 125 2.78 -3.45 9.94
CA ILE A 125 2.96 -2.12 9.35
C ILE A 125 4.06 -1.34 10.07
N VAL A 126 4.03 -1.28 11.41
CA VAL A 126 5.05 -0.58 12.21
C VAL A 126 6.43 -1.20 12.00
N ARG A 127 6.54 -2.54 11.98
CA ARG A 127 7.81 -3.23 11.72
C ARG A 127 8.35 -2.94 10.33
N ASP A 128 7.51 -2.98 9.30
CA ASP A 128 7.90 -2.65 7.93
C ASP A 128 8.39 -1.21 7.82
N GLN A 129 7.66 -0.25 8.41
CA GLN A 129 8.08 1.14 8.45
C GLN A 129 9.43 1.32 9.13
N ARG A 130 9.68 0.64 10.26
CA ARG A 130 10.98 0.66 10.95
C ARG A 130 12.10 0.05 10.09
N ARG A 131 11.87 -1.09 9.43
CA ARG A 131 12.85 -1.73 8.53
C ARG A 131 13.22 -0.79 7.38
N ARG A 132 12.24 -0.16 6.75
CA ARG A 132 12.47 0.78 5.63
C ARG A 132 13.16 2.07 6.08
N ARG A 133 12.83 2.60 7.27
CA ARG A 133 13.58 3.73 7.85
C ARG A 133 15.05 3.39 8.03
N ARG A 134 15.36 2.20 8.55
CA ARG A 134 16.76 1.74 8.68
C ARG A 134 17.46 1.57 7.34
N ALA A 135 16.79 1.02 6.33
CA ALA A 135 17.36 0.87 5.00
C ALA A 135 17.52 2.20 4.23
N ALA A 136 16.74 3.22 4.59
CA ALA A 136 16.81 4.55 3.97
C ALA A 136 17.84 5.48 4.64
N VAL A 137 18.37 5.12 5.81
CA VAL A 137 19.54 5.80 6.38
C VAL A 137 20.76 5.16 5.70
N PRO A 138 21.51 5.89 4.86
CA PRO A 138 22.74 5.36 4.31
C PRO A 138 23.66 5.01 5.48
N ALA A 139 24.26 3.81 5.44
CA ALA A 139 25.26 3.41 6.42
C ALA A 139 26.34 4.50 6.42
N ALA A 140 26.46 5.25 7.52
CA ALA A 140 27.60 6.10 7.74
C ALA A 140 28.82 5.19 7.74
N VAL A 141 29.63 5.29 6.70
CA VAL A 141 30.92 4.62 6.61
C VAL A 141 31.70 5.08 7.84
N PRO A 142 32.17 4.19 8.73
CA PRO A 142 32.98 4.62 9.85
C PRO A 142 34.26 5.23 9.28
N SER A 143 34.39 6.55 9.38
CA SER A 143 35.63 7.26 9.10
C SER A 143 36.69 6.74 10.04
N GLN A 144 37.63 5.96 9.49
CA GLN A 144 38.85 5.55 10.19
C GLN A 144 39.55 6.79 10.76
N PRO A 145 39.98 6.79 12.03
CA PRO A 145 40.80 7.87 12.54
C PRO A 145 42.14 7.85 11.80
N ALA A 146 42.40 8.91 11.01
CA ALA A 146 43.66 9.09 10.31
C ALA A 146 44.81 9.18 11.33
N GLY A 147 45.90 8.49 11.00
CA GLY A 147 47.01 8.14 11.90
C GLY A 147 47.63 9.28 12.69
N ALA A 148 48.16 8.91 13.85
CA ALA A 148 49.01 9.72 14.72
C ALA A 148 50.24 10.28 13.97
N PRO A 149 50.75 11.47 14.35
CA PRO A 149 51.90 12.07 13.68
C PRO A 149 53.20 11.31 14.02
N VAL A 150 53.91 10.86 12.98
CA VAL A 150 55.27 10.30 13.08
C VAL A 150 56.23 11.44 13.44
N ARG A 151 56.86 11.36 14.61
CA ARG A 151 57.97 12.24 15.02
C ARG A 151 59.25 11.77 14.30
N ILE A 152 59.76 12.58 13.38
CA ILE A 152 61.09 12.37 12.80
C ILE A 152 62.10 13.04 13.73
N ALA A 153 62.97 12.23 14.33
CA ALA A 153 64.13 12.71 15.09
C ALA A 153 65.26 13.07 14.12
N ALA A 154 65.75 14.30 14.23
CA ALA A 154 66.96 14.75 13.56
C ALA A 154 68.19 14.08 14.20
N ALA A 155 69.11 13.60 13.37
CA ALA A 155 70.45 13.20 13.77
C ALA A 155 71.48 13.94 12.90
N HIS A 156 72.57 14.30 13.59
CA HIS A 156 73.68 15.20 13.26
C HIS A 156 74.41 14.94 11.94
#